data_AF-A0A6J0BLL9-F1
#
_entry.id   AF-A0A6J0BLL9-F1
#
_cell.length_a   1.000
_cell.length_b   1.000
_cell.length_c   1.000
_cell.angle_alpha   90.00
_cell.angle_beta   90.00
_cell.angle_gamma   90.00
#
_symmetry.space_group_name_H-M   'P 1'
#
loop_
_entity.id
_entity.type
_entity.pdbx_description
1 polymer ?
#
loop_
_entity_poly.entity_id
_entity_poly.type
_entity_poly.pdbx_seq_one_letter_code
_entity_poly.pdbx_strand_id
1 'polypeptide(L)'
;MSLGEFSKKVVKKNCRRKGTIIRSKEREVIKSIIEFCDQEARQKSLLFPLRQATKRAANYTKISERTVKRIREENKLGLEFADDDDYSTRKWSRGPTVTMKFASNLSFMFGESPKITERYQLAKQAGFKAVETGFPLGFTAQEVADARSKAGVKQVLINIFTGDVTKGEMGFAAIPGKEDEFKKSVALTIEYAKALDCKKIHVMSGKVESPNEINDSTYESNMRFAIEKFQAEDIVALIEPINSITMPNYYMNSFEKGLEIVKKINSPHLRLMLDLFHLQHARGNITRTIKEYLPYLGHVQVAQVPDRHEPDTAGELNYRYVFSLLEKEGYKDYIGLEYRPKAGSAEGLKWIKNFGYTL
;
A
#
# COMPACT_ATOMS: atom_id res chain seq x y z
N MET A 1 36.37 20.53 8.35
CA MET A 1 36.24 20.98 6.94
C MET A 1 34.83 20.68 6.49
N SER A 2 34.11 21.67 5.96
CA SER A 2 32.73 21.45 5.48
C SER A 2 32.74 20.72 4.13
N LEU A 3 31.70 19.90 3.86
CA LEU A 3 31.53 19.15 2.60
C LEU A 3 31.59 20.05 1.34
N GLY A 4 31.22 21.32 1.47
CA GLY A 4 31.21 22.30 0.38
C GLY A 4 32.60 22.74 -0.10
N GLU A 5 33.60 22.74 0.77
CA GLU A 5 34.99 23.11 0.40
C GLU A 5 35.73 21.98 -0.31
N PHE A 6 35.30 20.73 -0.10
CA PHE A 6 35.97 19.54 -0.64
C PHE A 6 35.66 19.30 -2.12
N SER A 7 34.40 19.52 -2.52
CA SER A 7 33.94 19.37 -3.90
C SER A 7 34.75 20.21 -4.89
N LYS A 8 35.22 21.39 -4.48
CA LYS A 8 35.96 22.31 -5.36
C LYS A 8 37.41 21.88 -5.65
N LYS A 9 38.05 21.05 -4.82
CA LYS A 9 39.45 20.62 -5.03
C LYS A 9 39.61 19.43 -5.97
N VAL A 10 38.57 18.63 -6.18
CA VAL A 10 38.65 17.38 -6.97
C VAL A 10 38.25 17.57 -8.45
N VAL A 11 37.68 18.72 -8.83
CA VAL A 11 37.03 18.90 -10.14
C VAL A 11 37.98 19.22 -11.31
N LYS A 12 39.30 19.28 -11.13
CA LYS A 12 40.23 19.52 -12.26
C LYS A 12 41.36 18.50 -12.38
N LYS A 13 41.05 17.32 -12.94
CA LYS A 13 41.70 16.77 -14.15
C LYS A 13 41.31 15.30 -14.39
N ASN A 14 40.83 15.08 -15.62
CA ASN A 14 40.97 13.87 -16.44
C ASN A 14 40.10 12.63 -16.19
N CYS A 15 39.19 12.46 -17.14
CA CYS A 15 38.65 11.22 -17.69
C CYS A 15 39.49 9.95 -17.49
N ARG A 16 38.79 8.91 -17.01
CA ARG A 16 38.78 7.53 -17.52
C ARG A 16 40.06 7.04 -18.22
N ARG A 17 40.94 6.37 -17.47
CA ARG A 17 41.80 5.29 -17.98
C ARG A 17 41.76 4.10 -17.02
N LYS A 18 41.56 2.90 -17.56
CA LYS A 18 41.72 1.64 -16.82
C LYS A 18 43.20 1.54 -16.42
N GLY A 19 43.50 1.42 -15.12
CA GLY A 19 44.86 1.22 -14.62
C GLY A 19 45.58 2.43 -14.03
N THR A 20 44.91 3.57 -13.76
CA THR A 20 45.56 4.70 -13.08
C THR A 20 45.97 4.34 -11.64
N ILE A 21 47.25 4.52 -11.31
CA ILE A 21 47.80 4.33 -9.95
C ILE A 21 47.31 5.50 -9.09
N ILE A 22 46.57 5.19 -8.01
CA ILE A 22 46.14 6.17 -7.00
C ILE A 22 47.35 6.48 -6.11
N ARG A 23 47.74 7.76 -5.99
CA ARG A 23 48.90 8.14 -5.20
C ARG A 23 48.60 8.02 -3.69
N SER A 24 49.63 7.80 -2.87
CA SER A 24 49.49 7.58 -1.43
C SER A 24 48.65 8.65 -0.70
N LYS A 25 48.85 9.93 -1.01
CA LYS A 25 48.08 11.04 -0.41
C LYS A 25 46.60 11.03 -0.79
N GLU A 26 46.26 10.65 -2.02
CA GLU A 26 44.86 10.52 -2.48
C GLU A 26 44.20 9.29 -1.85
N ARG A 27 45.01 8.26 -1.57
CA ARG A 27 44.56 7.03 -0.93
C ARG A 27 44.07 7.25 0.50
N GLU A 28 44.75 8.09 1.28
CA GLU A 28 44.32 8.46 2.65
C GLU A 28 42.98 9.21 2.65
N VAL A 29 42.77 10.09 1.67
CA VAL A 29 41.48 10.77 1.50
C VAL A 29 40.37 9.76 1.18
N ILE A 30 40.61 8.85 0.24
CA ILE A 30 39.65 7.82 -0.12
C ILE A 30 39.34 6.92 1.08
N LYS A 31 40.35 6.59 1.88
CA LYS A 31 40.23 5.83 3.12
C LYS A 31 39.29 6.51 4.11
N SER A 32 39.48 7.80 4.38
CA SER A 32 38.59 8.55 5.29
C SER A 32 37.13 8.60 4.82
N ILE A 33 36.90 8.64 3.50
CA ILE A 33 35.55 8.62 2.92
C ILE A 33 34.91 7.24 3.10
N ILE A 34 35.69 6.16 2.93
CA ILE A 34 35.22 4.79 3.18
C ILE A 34 34.84 4.62 4.65
N GLU A 35 35.69 5.06 5.57
CA GLU A 35 35.45 5.00 7.03
C GLU A 35 34.20 5.79 7.44
N PHE A 36 34.02 6.99 6.88
CA PHE A 36 32.79 7.78 7.08
C PHE A 36 31.54 7.02 6.62
N CYS A 37 31.57 6.44 5.42
CA CYS A 37 30.43 5.66 4.89
C CYS A 37 30.11 4.43 5.76
N ASP A 38 31.14 3.81 6.35
CA ASP A 38 31.00 2.66 7.26
C ASP A 38 30.44 3.10 8.62
N GLN A 39 30.85 4.26 9.13
CA GLN A 39 30.33 4.84 10.37
C GLN A 39 28.84 5.19 10.26
N GLU A 40 28.42 5.84 9.17
CA GLU A 40 27.00 6.11 8.91
C GLU A 40 26.17 4.83 8.86
N ALA A 41 26.71 3.76 8.23
CA ALA A 41 26.04 2.47 8.17
C ALA A 41 25.86 1.85 9.57
N ARG A 42 26.89 1.92 10.42
CA ARG A 42 26.81 1.46 11.82
C ARG A 42 25.79 2.25 12.65
N GLN A 43 25.69 3.56 12.42
CA GLN A 43 24.83 4.46 13.19
C GLN A 43 23.38 4.53 12.69
N LYS A 44 23.05 3.85 11.58
CA LYS A 44 21.71 3.87 10.94
C LYS A 44 21.19 5.28 10.58
N SER A 45 22.08 6.28 10.47
CA SER A 45 21.74 7.69 10.20
C SER A 45 21.82 8.03 8.71
N LEU A 46 21.29 7.17 7.84
CA LEU A 46 21.44 7.32 6.39
C LEU A 46 20.53 8.42 5.85
N LEU A 47 21.12 9.46 5.24
CA LEU A 47 20.37 10.62 4.73
C LEU A 47 19.58 10.36 3.43
N PHE A 48 19.82 9.25 2.71
CA PHE A 48 19.09 8.86 1.49
C PHE A 48 19.25 7.34 1.23
N PRO A 49 18.27 6.63 0.62
CA PRO A 49 18.35 5.19 0.34
C PRO A 49 19.24 4.86 -0.88
N LEU A 50 20.43 5.47 -0.96
CA LEU A 50 21.41 5.15 -1.99
C LEU A 50 22.40 4.09 -1.46
N ARG A 51 22.17 2.86 -1.97
CA ARG A 51 23.08 1.74 -2.28
C ARG A 51 24.32 1.58 -1.39
N GLN A 52 24.46 0.40 -0.78
CA GLN A 52 25.67 -0.28 -0.25
C GLN A 52 26.92 0.61 -0.05
N ALA A 53 27.54 0.60 1.14
CA ALA A 53 28.67 1.48 1.50
C ALA A 53 29.79 1.56 0.43
N THR A 54 30.09 0.47 -0.26
CA THR A 54 31.02 0.42 -1.42
C THR A 54 30.59 1.32 -2.58
N LYS A 55 29.31 1.31 -2.96
CA LYS A 55 28.74 2.12 -4.03
C LYS A 55 28.72 3.60 -3.68
N ARG A 56 28.44 3.95 -2.41
CA ARG A 56 28.56 5.33 -1.93
C ARG A 56 29.98 5.84 -2.00
N ALA A 57 30.92 5.08 -1.44
CA ALA A 57 32.33 5.43 -1.47
C ALA A 57 32.82 5.62 -2.91
N ALA A 58 32.47 4.71 -3.83
CA ALA A 58 32.79 4.84 -5.26
C ALA A 58 32.19 6.12 -5.89
N ASN A 59 30.95 6.47 -5.54
CA ASN A 59 30.31 7.67 -6.06
C ASN A 59 30.94 8.97 -5.53
N TYR A 60 31.30 9.04 -4.25
CA TYR A 60 31.95 10.21 -3.64
C TYR A 60 33.37 10.42 -4.16
N THR A 61 34.11 9.33 -4.32
CA THR A 61 35.51 9.36 -4.73
C THR A 61 35.70 9.33 -6.25
N LYS A 62 34.64 9.05 -7.00
CA LYS A 62 34.64 8.87 -8.47
C LYS A 62 35.60 7.77 -8.97
N ILE A 63 35.97 6.83 -8.10
CA ILE A 63 36.74 5.62 -8.47
C ILE A 63 35.82 4.39 -8.57
N SER A 64 36.31 3.32 -9.20
CA SER A 64 35.50 2.11 -9.39
C SER A 64 35.22 1.38 -8.08
N GLU A 65 34.07 0.71 -7.96
CA GLU A 65 33.73 -0.14 -6.82
C GLU A 65 34.81 -1.20 -6.54
N ARG A 66 35.41 -1.77 -7.61
CA ARG A 66 36.53 -2.72 -7.48
C ARG A 66 37.74 -2.11 -6.79
N THR A 67 38.04 -0.85 -7.10
CA THR A 67 39.14 -0.11 -6.47
C THR A 67 38.85 0.18 -5.00
N VAL A 68 37.59 0.51 -4.67
CA VAL A 68 37.15 0.70 -3.28
C VAL A 68 37.29 -0.60 -2.48
N LYS A 69 36.84 -1.74 -3.02
CA LYS A 69 36.97 -3.06 -2.37
C LYS A 69 38.43 -3.41 -2.09
N ARG A 70 39.30 -3.22 -3.08
CA ARG A 70 40.75 -3.42 -2.91
C ARG A 70 41.35 -2.53 -1.81
N ILE A 71 40.94 -1.26 -1.73
CA ILE A 71 41.42 -0.35 -0.68
C ILE A 71 40.95 -0.81 0.71
N ARG A 72 39.71 -1.32 0.84
CA ARG A 72 39.21 -1.89 2.10
C ARG A 72 40.03 -3.09 2.56
N GLU A 73 40.28 -4.05 1.65
CA GLU A 73 41.09 -5.24 1.90
C GLU A 73 42.50 -4.88 2.35
N GLU A 74 43.19 -4.01 1.60
CA GLU A 74 44.56 -3.58 1.93
C GLU A 74 44.66 -2.85 3.28
N ASN A 75 43.58 -2.22 3.75
CA ASN A 75 43.56 -1.45 5.00
C ASN A 75 42.84 -2.16 6.14
N LYS A 76 42.40 -3.40 5.95
CA LYS A 76 41.58 -4.16 6.92
C LYS A 76 40.35 -3.38 7.41
N LEU A 77 39.73 -2.58 6.53
CA LEU A 77 38.49 -1.87 6.84
C LEU A 77 37.32 -2.85 6.78
N GLY A 78 36.50 -2.89 7.84
CA GLY A 78 35.49 -3.93 8.06
C GLY A 78 34.54 -4.17 6.88
N LEU A 79 34.35 -5.44 6.54
CA LEU A 79 33.35 -5.95 5.59
C LEU A 79 32.03 -6.33 6.26
N GLU A 80 31.96 -6.26 7.60
CA GLU A 80 30.86 -6.84 8.42
C GLU A 80 29.46 -6.27 8.15
N PHE A 81 29.35 -5.18 7.38
CA PHE A 81 28.07 -4.57 7.00
C PHE A 81 27.95 -4.31 5.49
N ALA A 82 28.90 -4.83 4.70
CA ALA A 82 28.95 -4.62 3.26
C ALA A 82 28.40 -5.84 2.53
N ASP A 83 27.28 -5.62 1.83
CA ASP A 83 26.82 -6.40 0.67
C ASP A 83 25.77 -7.53 0.87
N ASP A 84 24.96 -7.57 1.94
CA ASP A 84 23.91 -8.62 2.06
C ASP A 84 22.53 -8.30 1.45
N ASP A 85 22.29 -7.05 1.02
CA ASP A 85 21.01 -6.67 0.41
C ASP A 85 21.23 -6.09 -1.00
N ASP A 86 21.61 -6.95 -1.94
CA ASP A 86 21.31 -6.73 -3.35
C ASP A 86 19.93 -7.32 -3.68
N TYR A 87 18.90 -6.47 -3.58
CA TYR A 87 17.52 -6.83 -3.97
C TYR A 87 17.39 -7.17 -5.47
N SER A 88 18.38 -6.85 -6.31
CA SER A 88 18.29 -7.03 -7.76
C SER A 88 18.75 -8.40 -8.28
N THR A 89 19.49 -9.17 -7.47
CA THR A 89 20.11 -10.44 -7.92
C THR A 89 19.75 -11.67 -7.08
N ARG A 90 18.91 -11.55 -6.04
CA ARG A 90 18.41 -12.74 -5.32
C ARG A 90 17.62 -13.64 -6.28
N LYS A 91 18.17 -14.83 -6.58
CA LYS A 91 17.32 -16.00 -6.83
C LYS A 91 16.53 -16.21 -5.55
N TRP A 92 15.23 -15.96 -5.62
CA TRP A 92 14.32 -16.06 -4.49
C TRP A 92 14.22 -17.52 -4.04
N SER A 93 15.08 -17.95 -3.12
CA SER A 93 14.83 -19.19 -2.39
C SER A 93 13.71 -18.89 -1.39
N ARG A 94 12.51 -19.39 -1.71
CA ARG A 94 11.35 -19.32 -0.82
C ARG A 94 11.70 -20.06 0.48
N GLY A 95 12.01 -19.32 1.55
CA GLY A 95 11.67 -19.77 2.90
C GLY A 95 10.15 -20.04 2.98
N PRO A 96 9.63 -20.67 4.04
CA PRO A 96 8.22 -21.07 4.09
C PRO A 96 7.31 -19.87 3.80
N THR A 97 6.81 -19.79 2.57
CA THR A 97 6.11 -18.61 2.05
C THR A 97 4.70 -18.62 2.59
N VAL A 98 4.33 -17.61 3.37
CA VAL A 98 2.93 -17.20 3.47
C VAL A 98 2.50 -16.80 2.07
N THR A 99 1.69 -17.61 1.41
CA THR A 99 1.18 -17.27 0.08
C THR A 99 0.23 -16.09 0.21
N MET A 100 0.59 -14.95 -0.39
CA MET A 100 -0.30 -13.79 -0.50
C MET A 100 -1.60 -14.20 -1.21
N LYS A 101 -2.72 -13.68 -0.69
CA LYS A 101 -4.05 -13.93 -1.23
C LYS A 101 -4.55 -12.66 -1.90
N PHE A 102 -5.12 -12.77 -3.09
CA PHE A 102 -5.63 -11.62 -3.82
C PHE A 102 -7.16 -11.71 -3.98
N ALA A 103 -7.83 -10.57 -3.86
CA ALA A 103 -9.24 -10.42 -4.15
C ALA A 103 -9.41 -9.45 -5.32
N SER A 104 -10.22 -9.82 -6.32
CA SER A 104 -10.54 -8.88 -7.40
C SER A 104 -11.55 -7.85 -6.90
N ASN A 105 -11.30 -6.56 -7.15
CA ASN A 105 -12.28 -5.53 -6.91
C ASN A 105 -13.24 -5.43 -8.11
N LEU A 106 -14.47 -5.90 -7.95
CA LEU A 106 -15.46 -5.96 -9.03
C LEU A 106 -15.99 -4.58 -9.44
N SER A 107 -15.77 -3.53 -8.64
CA SER A 107 -16.13 -2.16 -9.02
C SER A 107 -15.13 -1.55 -10.02
N PHE A 108 -13.89 -2.03 -10.02
CA PHE A 108 -12.81 -1.51 -10.87
C PHE A 108 -12.37 -2.48 -11.97
N MET A 109 -12.42 -3.78 -11.70
CA MET A 109 -12.09 -4.85 -12.62
C MET A 109 -13.35 -5.46 -13.24
N PHE A 110 -13.17 -6.10 -14.39
CA PHE A 110 -14.21 -6.75 -15.17
C PHE A 110 -15.30 -5.79 -15.66
N GLY A 111 -14.92 -4.52 -15.87
CA GLY A 111 -15.80 -3.46 -16.38
C GLY A 111 -16.29 -3.66 -17.81
N GLU A 112 -15.73 -4.63 -18.53
CA GLU A 112 -16.20 -5.12 -19.83
C GLU A 112 -17.62 -5.71 -19.73
N SER A 113 -18.05 -6.15 -18.54
CA SER A 113 -19.46 -6.38 -18.23
C SER A 113 -20.04 -5.20 -17.43
N PRO A 114 -21.19 -4.64 -17.83
CA PRO A 114 -21.84 -3.57 -17.08
C PRO A 114 -22.50 -4.05 -15.78
N LYS A 115 -22.78 -5.35 -15.63
CA LYS A 115 -23.50 -5.89 -14.47
C LYS A 115 -22.52 -6.48 -13.45
N ILE A 116 -22.52 -5.95 -12.23
CA ILE A 116 -21.66 -6.44 -11.14
C ILE A 116 -21.86 -7.95 -10.88
N THR A 117 -23.08 -8.46 -11.08
CA THR A 117 -23.43 -9.88 -10.92
C THR A 117 -22.70 -10.79 -11.93
N GLU A 118 -22.51 -10.33 -13.16
CA GLU A 118 -21.76 -11.08 -14.18
C GLU A 118 -20.25 -11.09 -13.88
N ARG A 119 -19.74 -10.03 -13.23
CA ARG A 119 -18.31 -9.89 -12.89
C ARG A 119 -17.81 -10.93 -11.90
N TYR A 120 -18.67 -11.48 -11.05
CA TYR A 120 -18.30 -12.60 -10.16
C TYR A 120 -17.79 -13.82 -10.95
N GLN A 121 -18.49 -14.17 -12.03
CA GLN A 121 -18.11 -15.32 -12.86
C GLN A 121 -16.83 -15.03 -13.65
N LEU A 122 -16.64 -13.79 -14.12
CA LEU A 122 -15.42 -13.36 -14.80
C LEU A 122 -14.20 -13.43 -13.86
N ALA A 123 -14.35 -12.98 -12.60
CA ALA A 123 -13.31 -13.11 -11.59
C ALA A 123 -12.95 -14.58 -11.33
N LYS A 124 -13.96 -15.46 -11.22
CA LYS A 124 -13.74 -16.91 -11.08
C LYS A 124 -12.95 -17.48 -12.27
N GLN A 125 -13.35 -17.14 -13.50
CA GLN A 125 -12.68 -17.60 -14.72
C GLN A 125 -11.23 -17.12 -14.82
N ALA A 126 -10.94 -15.92 -14.32
CA ALA A 126 -9.58 -15.40 -14.18
C ALA A 126 -8.75 -16.08 -13.07
N GLY A 127 -9.38 -16.94 -12.26
CA GLY A 127 -8.73 -17.74 -11.22
C GLY A 127 -8.91 -17.23 -9.79
N PHE A 128 -9.59 -16.08 -9.58
CA PHE A 128 -9.79 -15.55 -8.24
C PHE A 128 -10.65 -16.48 -7.39
N LYS A 129 -10.25 -16.61 -6.12
CA LYS A 129 -11.04 -17.29 -5.07
C LYS A 129 -11.83 -16.32 -4.20
N ALA A 130 -11.53 -15.03 -4.30
CA ALA A 130 -12.14 -13.99 -3.51
C ALA A 130 -12.33 -12.71 -4.32
N VAL A 131 -13.32 -11.92 -3.91
CA VAL A 131 -13.69 -10.65 -4.52
C VAL A 131 -14.06 -9.63 -3.45
N GLU A 132 -13.93 -8.37 -3.80
CA GLU A 132 -14.43 -7.22 -3.06
C GLU A 132 -15.22 -6.31 -4.00
N THR A 133 -16.06 -5.42 -3.48
CA THR A 133 -16.77 -4.44 -4.30
C THR A 133 -17.17 -3.21 -3.47
N GLY A 134 -17.42 -2.08 -4.12
CA GLY A 134 -18.31 -1.06 -3.58
C GLY A 134 -19.73 -1.61 -3.38
N PHE A 135 -20.65 -0.78 -2.91
CA PHE A 135 -22.04 -1.21 -2.74
C PHE A 135 -22.64 -1.63 -4.10
N PRO A 136 -23.25 -2.83 -4.23
CA PRO A 136 -23.74 -3.36 -5.50
C PRO A 136 -25.08 -2.72 -5.91
N LEU A 137 -25.03 -1.43 -6.26
CA LEU A 137 -26.19 -0.64 -6.65
C LEU A 137 -26.97 -1.26 -7.81
N GLY A 138 -28.30 -1.23 -7.71
CA GLY A 138 -29.20 -1.72 -8.75
C GLY A 138 -29.49 -3.23 -8.72
N PHE A 139 -28.94 -3.96 -7.75
CA PHE A 139 -29.20 -5.38 -7.54
C PHE A 139 -29.62 -5.61 -6.09
N THR A 140 -30.56 -6.52 -5.88
CA THR A 140 -30.99 -6.97 -4.55
C THR A 140 -29.90 -7.82 -3.87
N ALA A 141 -29.95 -7.93 -2.54
CA ALA A 141 -29.02 -8.77 -1.78
C ALA A 141 -29.03 -10.23 -2.29
N GLN A 142 -30.20 -10.76 -2.64
CA GLN A 142 -30.34 -12.12 -3.16
C GLN A 142 -29.70 -12.30 -4.54
N GLU A 143 -29.90 -11.37 -5.48
CA GLU A 143 -29.29 -11.47 -6.81
C GLU A 143 -27.76 -11.47 -6.75
N VAL A 144 -27.19 -10.65 -5.88
CA VAL A 144 -25.73 -10.60 -5.69
C VAL A 144 -25.24 -11.87 -4.98
N ALA A 145 -25.97 -12.36 -3.98
CA ALA A 145 -25.64 -13.62 -3.30
C ALA A 145 -25.69 -14.82 -4.25
N ASP A 146 -26.70 -14.91 -5.11
CA ASP A 146 -26.84 -15.96 -6.12
C ASP A 146 -25.69 -15.92 -7.12
N ALA A 147 -25.33 -14.73 -7.61
CA ALA A 147 -24.19 -14.54 -8.51
C ALA A 147 -22.87 -14.98 -7.85
N ARG A 148 -22.64 -14.56 -6.60
CA ARG A 148 -21.46 -14.92 -5.81
C ARG A 148 -21.38 -16.43 -5.54
N SER A 149 -22.51 -17.04 -5.19
CA SER A 149 -22.65 -18.47 -4.92
C SER A 149 -22.40 -19.30 -6.20
N LYS A 150 -23.05 -18.94 -7.31
CA LYS A 150 -22.88 -19.58 -8.62
C LYS A 150 -21.44 -19.54 -9.11
N ALA A 151 -20.74 -18.42 -8.91
CA ALA A 151 -19.33 -18.29 -9.26
C ALA A 151 -18.40 -19.08 -8.30
N GLY A 152 -18.84 -19.39 -7.09
CA GLY A 152 -18.04 -20.10 -6.10
C GLY A 152 -16.79 -19.33 -5.69
N VAL A 153 -16.94 -18.04 -5.40
CA VAL A 153 -15.89 -17.13 -4.88
C VAL A 153 -16.30 -16.60 -3.51
N LYS A 154 -15.36 -16.10 -2.69
CA LYS A 154 -15.64 -15.46 -1.38
C LYS A 154 -15.82 -13.95 -1.52
N GLN A 155 -16.81 -13.36 -0.85
CA GLN A 155 -16.86 -11.90 -0.65
C GLN A 155 -15.99 -11.53 0.56
N VAL A 156 -14.96 -10.70 0.38
CA VAL A 156 -14.05 -10.32 1.48
C VAL A 156 -14.29 -8.91 2.03
N LEU A 157 -14.90 -8.04 1.24
CA LEU A 157 -15.20 -6.66 1.60
C LEU A 157 -16.37 -6.15 0.74
N ILE A 158 -17.27 -5.36 1.35
CA ILE A 158 -18.16 -4.45 0.64
C ILE A 158 -18.08 -3.04 1.23
N ASN A 159 -18.35 -2.01 0.43
CA ASN A 159 -18.60 -0.66 0.98
C ASN A 159 -20.02 -0.58 1.54
N ILE A 160 -20.21 0.29 2.54
CA ILE A 160 -21.53 0.73 2.97
C ILE A 160 -22.28 1.38 1.81
N PHE A 161 -23.62 1.30 1.82
CA PHE A 161 -24.44 2.12 0.94
C PHE A 161 -24.12 3.62 1.13
N THR A 162 -23.78 4.30 0.04
CA THR A 162 -23.25 5.67 0.08
C THR A 162 -24.26 6.75 -0.24
N GLY A 163 -25.52 6.38 -0.51
CA GLY A 163 -26.51 7.29 -1.07
C GLY A 163 -26.43 7.38 -2.60
N ASP A 164 -26.98 8.48 -3.12
CA ASP A 164 -27.05 8.80 -4.53
C ASP A 164 -25.74 9.44 -5.02
N VAL A 165 -24.88 8.58 -5.57
CA VAL A 165 -23.59 8.98 -6.15
C VAL A 165 -23.74 9.98 -7.30
N THR A 166 -24.90 10.04 -7.98
CA THR A 166 -25.15 11.02 -9.06
C THR A 166 -25.30 12.44 -8.53
N LYS A 167 -25.66 12.58 -7.25
CA LYS A 167 -25.69 13.84 -6.51
C LYS A 167 -24.37 14.14 -5.78
N GLY A 168 -23.36 13.30 -5.98
CA GLY A 168 -22.05 13.43 -5.33
C GLY A 168 -22.00 12.89 -3.91
N GLU A 169 -23.03 12.17 -3.44
CA GLU A 169 -23.03 11.53 -2.11
C GLU A 169 -21.99 10.41 -2.06
N MET A 170 -21.25 10.34 -0.95
CA MET A 170 -20.13 9.41 -0.75
C MET A 170 -20.12 8.86 0.69
N GLY A 171 -21.31 8.53 1.21
CA GLY A 171 -21.53 8.15 2.60
C GLY A 171 -21.94 9.33 3.50
N PHE A 172 -22.38 8.98 4.71
CA PHE A 172 -23.04 9.92 5.62
C PHE A 172 -22.37 10.00 7.01
N ALA A 173 -21.33 9.19 7.27
CA ALA A 173 -20.86 8.99 8.64
C ALA A 173 -20.39 10.30 9.31
N ALA A 174 -19.80 11.24 8.56
CA ALA A 174 -19.31 12.52 9.05
C ALA A 174 -20.22 13.72 8.71
N ILE A 175 -21.46 13.48 8.29
CA ILE A 175 -22.38 14.52 7.81
C ILE A 175 -23.43 14.83 8.88
N PRO A 176 -23.33 15.97 9.60
CA PRO A 176 -24.31 16.34 10.62
C PRO A 176 -25.71 16.51 10.02
N GLY A 177 -26.72 16.00 10.70
CA GLY A 177 -28.11 16.02 10.24
C GLY A 177 -28.46 14.90 9.23
N LYS A 178 -27.53 13.97 8.96
CA LYS A 178 -27.74 12.78 8.12
C LYS A 178 -27.61 11.47 8.90
N GLU A 179 -27.77 11.51 10.21
CA GLU A 179 -27.61 10.36 11.10
C GLU A 179 -28.64 9.27 10.79
N ASP A 180 -29.86 9.62 10.41
CA ASP A 180 -30.89 8.65 10.07
C ASP A 180 -30.65 7.99 8.70
N GLU A 181 -30.15 8.72 7.71
CA GLU A 181 -29.65 8.15 6.45
C GLU A 181 -28.46 7.23 6.68
N PHE A 182 -27.55 7.60 7.60
CA PHE A 182 -26.44 6.75 8.00
C PHE A 182 -26.94 5.43 8.63
N LYS A 183 -27.87 5.50 9.60
CA LYS A 183 -28.46 4.30 10.23
C LYS A 183 -29.17 3.40 9.21
N LYS A 184 -29.90 3.97 8.25
CA LYS A 184 -30.53 3.22 7.14
C LYS A 184 -29.48 2.54 6.27
N SER A 185 -28.38 3.24 5.96
CA SER A 185 -27.27 2.69 5.18
C SER A 185 -26.59 1.51 5.90
N VAL A 186 -26.40 1.62 7.22
CA VAL A 186 -25.90 0.52 8.07
C VAL A 186 -26.84 -0.69 8.02
N ALA A 187 -28.13 -0.50 8.28
CA ALA A 187 -29.11 -1.58 8.29
C ALA A 187 -29.20 -2.30 6.94
N LEU A 188 -29.27 -1.54 5.85
CA LEU A 188 -29.29 -2.08 4.49
C LEU A 188 -27.99 -2.85 4.18
N THR A 189 -26.82 -2.30 4.52
CA THR A 189 -25.56 -2.96 4.20
C THR A 189 -25.37 -4.25 5.01
N ILE A 190 -25.89 -4.33 6.24
CA ILE A 190 -25.90 -5.57 7.04
C ILE A 190 -26.68 -6.67 6.31
N GLU A 191 -27.83 -6.36 5.70
CA GLU A 191 -28.61 -7.32 4.89
C GLU A 191 -27.75 -7.93 3.78
N TYR A 192 -27.05 -7.09 3.01
CA TYR A 192 -26.16 -7.54 1.92
C TYR A 192 -24.96 -8.32 2.46
N ALA A 193 -24.34 -7.85 3.54
CA ALA A 193 -23.19 -8.52 4.15
C ALA A 193 -23.56 -9.94 4.61
N LYS A 194 -24.74 -10.11 5.23
CA LYS A 194 -25.26 -11.42 5.64
C LYS A 194 -25.54 -12.32 4.44
N ALA A 195 -26.21 -11.82 3.41
CA ALA A 195 -26.50 -12.59 2.21
C ALA A 195 -25.21 -13.04 1.48
N LEU A 196 -24.16 -12.21 1.52
CA LEU A 196 -22.88 -12.49 0.88
C LEU A 196 -21.91 -13.33 1.73
N ASP A 197 -22.21 -13.55 3.02
CA ASP A 197 -21.26 -14.03 4.03
C ASP A 197 -19.97 -13.16 4.05
N CYS A 198 -20.16 -11.84 3.98
CA CYS A 198 -19.10 -10.85 4.04
C CYS A 198 -18.90 -10.37 5.47
N LYS A 199 -17.66 -10.40 5.96
CA LYS A 199 -17.31 -10.06 7.34
C LYS A 199 -16.66 -8.70 7.51
N LYS A 200 -16.58 -7.90 6.44
CA LYS A 200 -15.99 -6.56 6.47
C LYS A 200 -16.83 -5.57 5.69
N ILE A 201 -17.08 -4.42 6.31
CA ILE A 201 -17.76 -3.30 5.67
C ILE A 201 -16.88 -2.06 5.81
N HIS A 202 -16.51 -1.44 4.69
CA HIS A 202 -15.93 -0.10 4.70
C HIS A 202 -17.03 0.95 4.92
N VAL A 203 -16.92 1.69 6.02
CA VAL A 203 -17.84 2.78 6.40
C VAL A 203 -17.37 4.11 5.81
N MET A 204 -17.98 4.51 4.69
CA MET A 204 -17.61 5.74 4.00
C MET A 204 -18.09 6.99 4.75
N SER A 205 -17.21 8.00 4.82
CA SER A 205 -17.43 9.18 5.68
C SER A 205 -18.31 10.27 5.09
N GLY A 206 -18.41 10.36 3.77
CA GLY A 206 -19.00 11.52 3.08
C GLY A 206 -17.99 12.61 2.74
N LYS A 207 -18.47 13.63 2.02
CA LYS A 207 -17.71 14.80 1.59
C LYS A 207 -18.08 16.04 2.40
N VAL A 208 -17.08 16.77 2.88
CA VAL A 208 -17.19 17.97 3.71
C VAL A 208 -16.13 18.98 3.23
N GLU A 209 -16.54 20.17 2.81
CA GLU A 209 -15.62 21.19 2.29
C GLU A 209 -14.74 21.81 3.38
N SER A 210 -15.34 22.14 4.53
CA SER A 210 -14.67 22.74 5.68
C SER A 210 -14.97 21.93 6.94
N PRO A 211 -14.28 20.79 7.16
CA PRO A 211 -14.53 19.93 8.30
C PRO A 211 -14.25 20.66 9.61
N ASN A 212 -15.13 20.48 10.58
CA ASN A 212 -15.04 21.06 11.92
C ASN A 212 -15.34 20.02 13.01
N GLU A 213 -15.30 20.45 14.27
CA GLU A 213 -15.51 19.58 15.44
C GLU A 213 -16.89 18.90 15.48
N ILE A 214 -17.90 19.49 14.84
CA ILE A 214 -19.24 18.88 14.71
C ILE A 214 -19.17 17.68 13.77
N ASN A 215 -18.45 17.78 12.65
CA ASN A 215 -18.21 16.64 11.76
C ASN A 215 -17.44 15.53 12.49
N ASP A 216 -16.44 15.89 13.30
CA ASP A 216 -15.65 14.93 14.09
C ASP A 216 -16.50 14.19 15.11
N SER A 217 -17.32 14.93 15.86
CA SER A 217 -18.25 14.36 16.85
C SER A 217 -19.31 13.47 16.17
N THR A 218 -19.82 13.90 15.02
CA THR A 218 -20.79 13.13 14.21
C THR A 218 -20.18 11.83 13.72
N TYR A 219 -18.97 11.90 13.14
CA TYR A 219 -18.25 10.73 12.65
C TYR A 219 -17.96 9.72 13.76
N GLU A 220 -17.44 10.16 14.90
CA GLU A 220 -17.16 9.26 16.01
C GLU A 220 -18.43 8.60 16.56
N SER A 221 -19.51 9.38 16.74
CA SER A 221 -20.81 8.86 17.20
C SER A 221 -21.38 7.81 16.24
N ASN A 222 -21.38 8.12 14.94
CA ASN A 222 -21.85 7.22 13.91
C ASN A 222 -20.97 5.97 13.77
N MET A 223 -19.65 6.10 13.88
CA MET A 223 -18.76 4.93 13.89
C MET A 223 -19.05 4.02 15.09
N ARG A 224 -19.26 4.57 16.29
CA ARG A 224 -19.64 3.77 17.48
C ARG A 224 -20.96 3.04 17.27
N PHE A 225 -21.97 3.72 16.71
CA PHE A 225 -23.23 3.10 16.34
C PHE A 225 -23.05 1.95 15.34
N ALA A 226 -22.29 2.17 14.25
CA ALA A 226 -22.07 1.15 13.23
C ALA A 226 -21.33 -0.07 13.80
N ILE A 227 -20.31 0.14 14.64
CA ILE A 227 -19.56 -0.92 15.29
C ILE A 227 -20.46 -1.77 16.19
N GLU A 228 -21.34 -1.15 16.98
CA GLU A 228 -22.31 -1.87 17.81
C GLU A 228 -23.19 -2.81 16.96
N LYS A 229 -23.71 -2.30 15.84
CA LYS A 229 -24.56 -3.09 14.94
C LYS A 229 -23.80 -4.18 14.20
N PHE A 230 -22.59 -3.88 13.75
CA PHE A 230 -21.74 -4.86 13.05
C PHE A 230 -21.23 -5.96 13.98
N GLN A 231 -20.91 -5.63 15.23
CA GLN A 231 -20.48 -6.60 16.24
C GLN A 231 -21.56 -7.66 16.50
N ALA A 232 -22.84 -7.28 16.51
CA ALA A 232 -23.95 -8.22 16.68
C ALA A 232 -24.03 -9.28 15.57
N GLU A 233 -23.40 -9.03 14.42
CA GLU A 233 -23.41 -9.88 13.22
C GLU A 233 -22.01 -10.44 12.88
N ASP A 234 -21.03 -10.26 13.79
CA ASP A 234 -19.63 -10.63 13.60
C ASP A 234 -18.99 -9.97 12.36
N ILE A 235 -19.31 -8.70 12.12
CA ILE A 235 -18.76 -7.88 11.03
C ILE A 235 -17.74 -6.91 11.60
N VAL A 236 -16.66 -6.67 10.86
CA VAL A 236 -15.63 -5.66 11.16
C VAL A 236 -15.89 -4.40 10.32
N ALA A 237 -16.03 -3.25 10.98
CA ALA A 237 -16.00 -1.94 10.35
C ALA A 237 -14.57 -1.61 9.89
N LEU A 238 -14.43 -1.11 8.67
CA LEU A 238 -13.18 -0.56 8.16
C LEU A 238 -13.29 0.95 7.98
N ILE A 239 -12.24 1.67 8.37
CA ILE A 239 -11.99 3.07 8.03
C ILE A 239 -10.95 3.11 6.92
N GLU A 240 -11.29 3.70 5.78
CA GLU A 240 -10.34 3.92 4.68
C GLU A 240 -10.08 5.42 4.49
N PRO A 241 -8.85 5.89 4.70
CA PRO A 241 -8.45 7.22 4.31
C PRO A 241 -8.29 7.32 2.78
N ILE A 242 -9.03 8.24 2.16
CA ILE A 242 -9.01 8.45 0.70
C ILE A 242 -8.31 9.78 0.36
N ASN A 243 -7.40 9.76 -0.61
CA ASN A 243 -6.63 10.97 -0.97
C ASN A 243 -7.51 12.09 -1.58
N SER A 244 -7.13 13.34 -1.30
CA SER A 244 -7.85 14.54 -1.77
C SER A 244 -7.68 14.83 -3.26
N ILE A 245 -6.70 14.21 -3.93
CA ILE A 245 -6.46 14.38 -5.37
C ILE A 245 -7.58 13.71 -6.18
N THR A 246 -7.92 12.48 -5.80
CA THR A 246 -8.93 11.67 -6.49
C THR A 246 -10.32 11.82 -5.88
N MET A 247 -10.40 12.22 -4.60
CA MET A 247 -11.66 12.50 -3.93
C MET A 247 -11.58 13.83 -3.15
N PRO A 248 -11.67 14.98 -3.84
CA PRO A 248 -11.74 16.27 -3.18
C PRO A 248 -12.84 16.32 -2.13
N ASN A 249 -12.55 17.00 -1.02
CA ASN A 249 -13.45 17.21 0.11
C ASN A 249 -13.88 15.93 0.84
N TYR A 250 -13.27 14.75 0.58
CA TYR A 250 -13.60 13.57 1.38
C TYR A 250 -13.16 13.77 2.84
N TYR A 251 -14.06 13.54 3.80
CA TYR A 251 -13.81 13.85 5.21
C TYR A 251 -12.66 13.01 5.79
N MET A 252 -12.66 11.70 5.56
CA MET A 252 -11.62 10.80 6.05
C MET A 252 -10.47 10.74 5.03
N ASN A 253 -9.61 11.76 5.01
CA ASN A 253 -8.50 11.86 4.05
C ASN A 253 -7.10 11.74 4.68
N SER A 254 -7.02 11.44 5.98
CA SER A 254 -5.76 11.32 6.73
C SER A 254 -5.64 9.94 7.39
N PHE A 255 -4.50 9.28 7.14
CA PHE A 255 -4.15 8.00 7.77
C PHE A 255 -3.87 8.13 9.26
N GLU A 256 -3.32 9.26 9.71
CA GLU A 256 -3.16 9.59 11.12
C GLU A 256 -4.51 9.68 11.82
N LYS A 257 -5.45 10.45 11.26
CA LYS A 257 -6.81 10.61 11.80
C LYS A 257 -7.54 9.27 11.87
N GLY A 258 -7.50 8.49 10.80
CA GLY A 258 -8.11 7.16 10.77
C GLY A 258 -7.54 6.23 11.84
N LEU A 259 -6.20 6.19 11.99
CA LEU A 259 -5.56 5.38 13.02
C LEU A 259 -5.86 5.86 14.44
N GLU A 260 -5.93 7.17 14.67
CA GLU A 260 -6.29 7.75 15.96
C GLU A 260 -7.68 7.29 16.39
N ILE A 261 -8.66 7.29 15.48
CA ILE A 261 -10.01 6.83 15.76
C ILE A 261 -10.04 5.33 16.07
N VAL A 262 -9.32 4.51 15.30
CA VAL A 262 -9.19 3.07 15.58
C VAL A 262 -8.64 2.84 16.99
N LYS A 263 -7.59 3.56 17.38
CA LYS A 263 -6.97 3.47 18.72
C LYS A 263 -7.88 4.00 19.82
N LYS A 264 -8.59 5.11 19.58
CA LYS A 264 -9.49 5.76 20.54
C LYS A 264 -10.72 4.91 20.83
N ILE A 265 -11.32 4.30 19.80
CA ILE A 265 -12.48 3.42 19.97
C ILE A 265 -12.06 2.05 20.52
N ASN A 266 -10.88 1.56 20.13
CA ASN A 266 -10.27 0.32 20.65
C ASN A 266 -11.20 -0.91 20.62
N SER A 267 -11.93 -1.10 19.52
CA SER A 267 -12.83 -2.24 19.33
C SER A 267 -12.16 -3.33 18.47
N PRO A 268 -12.37 -4.64 18.76
CA PRO A 268 -11.96 -5.70 17.85
C PRO A 268 -12.74 -5.69 16.52
N HIS A 269 -13.92 -5.07 16.49
CA HIS A 269 -14.79 -4.91 15.31
C HIS A 269 -14.53 -3.60 14.55
N LEU A 270 -13.41 -2.93 14.81
CA LEU A 270 -12.95 -1.77 14.06
C LEU A 270 -11.50 -1.93 13.65
N ARG A 271 -11.22 -1.72 12.37
CA ARG A 271 -9.86 -1.76 11.81
C ARG A 271 -9.65 -0.65 10.78
N LEU A 272 -8.40 -0.38 10.48
CA LEU A 272 -8.01 0.52 9.40
C LEU A 272 -7.87 -0.27 8.09
N MET A 273 -8.23 0.35 6.98
CA MET A 273 -7.96 -0.15 5.64
C MET A 273 -6.81 0.63 5.02
N LEU A 274 -5.84 -0.09 4.46
CA LEU A 274 -4.64 0.49 3.87
C LEU A 274 -4.67 0.33 2.35
N ASP A 275 -5.29 1.27 1.64
CA ASP A 275 -5.05 1.41 0.20
C ASP A 275 -3.72 2.14 -0.03
N LEU A 276 -2.77 1.45 -0.66
CA LEU A 276 -1.44 1.99 -0.96
C LEU A 276 -1.46 3.08 -2.04
N PHE A 277 -2.47 3.11 -2.91
CA PHE A 277 -2.68 4.19 -3.86
C PHE A 277 -3.03 5.49 -3.13
N HIS A 278 -3.99 5.42 -2.19
CA HIS A 278 -4.36 6.55 -1.35
C HIS A 278 -3.23 6.98 -0.41
N LEU A 279 -2.53 6.03 0.22
CA LEU A 279 -1.41 6.32 1.11
C LEU A 279 -0.27 7.06 0.39
N GLN A 280 0.13 6.61 -0.80
CA GLN A 280 1.24 7.24 -1.53
C GLN A 280 0.93 8.70 -1.88
N HIS A 281 -0.29 8.99 -2.33
CA HIS A 281 -0.71 10.36 -2.64
C HIS A 281 -0.89 11.24 -1.39
N ALA A 282 -1.41 10.69 -0.30
CA ALA A 282 -1.69 11.46 0.91
C ALA A 282 -0.42 11.75 1.74
N ARG A 283 0.53 10.80 1.78
CA ARG A 283 1.63 10.81 2.75
C ARG A 283 2.93 10.23 2.23
N GLY A 284 2.87 9.19 1.39
CA GLY A 284 4.02 8.35 1.08
C GLY A 284 4.50 7.55 2.29
N ASN A 285 5.81 7.37 2.40
CA ASN A 285 6.46 6.66 3.52
C ASN A 285 5.88 5.23 3.76
N ILE A 286 5.70 4.49 2.66
CA ILE A 286 5.02 3.20 2.61
C ILE A 286 5.62 2.18 3.58
N THR A 287 6.94 1.98 3.55
CA THR A 287 7.62 0.96 4.38
C THR A 287 7.36 1.16 5.87
N ARG A 288 7.52 2.40 6.34
CA ARG A 288 7.34 2.72 7.76
C ARG A 288 5.88 2.59 8.15
N THR A 289 4.98 3.09 7.32
CA THR A 289 3.54 3.02 7.57
C THR A 289 3.06 1.57 7.64
N ILE A 290 3.46 0.69 6.72
CA ILE A 290 3.11 -0.74 6.77
C ILE A 290 3.52 -1.35 8.11
N LYS A 291 4.78 -1.16 8.53
CA LYS A 291 5.29 -1.73 9.80
C LYS A 291 4.54 -1.22 11.03
N GLU A 292 4.29 0.09 11.09
CA GLU A 292 3.65 0.72 12.24
C GLU A 292 2.15 0.41 12.31
N TYR A 293 1.48 0.30 11.15
CA TYR A 293 0.02 0.23 11.09
C TYR A 293 -0.49 -1.20 11.03
N LEU A 294 0.35 -2.18 10.64
CA LEU A 294 -0.04 -3.59 10.47
C LEU A 294 -0.91 -4.16 11.60
N PRO A 295 -0.63 -3.90 12.90
CA PRO A 295 -1.46 -4.43 14.00
C PRO A 295 -2.91 -3.94 14.00
N TYR A 296 -3.20 -2.83 13.31
CA TYR A 296 -4.50 -2.18 13.25
C TYR A 296 -5.22 -2.41 11.91
N LEU A 297 -4.56 -3.04 10.94
CA LEU A 297 -5.12 -3.24 9.61
C LEU A 297 -6.14 -4.37 9.60
N GLY A 298 -7.24 -4.13 8.89
CA GLY A 298 -8.26 -5.14 8.58
C GLY A 298 -8.27 -5.51 7.10
N HIS A 299 -7.66 -4.69 6.25
CA HIS A 299 -7.60 -4.93 4.80
C HIS A 299 -6.52 -4.06 4.15
N VAL A 300 -6.00 -4.50 3.00
CA VAL A 300 -5.01 -3.80 2.18
C VAL A 300 -5.49 -3.81 0.74
N GLN A 301 -5.40 -2.67 0.07
CA GLN A 301 -5.65 -2.54 -1.37
C GLN A 301 -4.42 -2.01 -2.09
N VAL A 302 -4.32 -2.33 -3.38
CA VAL A 302 -3.21 -1.93 -4.24
C VAL A 302 -3.66 -1.46 -5.60
N ALA A 303 -3.01 -0.38 -6.06
CA ALA A 303 -3.01 0.08 -7.44
C ALA A 303 -1.75 0.91 -7.71
N GLN A 304 -1.27 0.93 -8.95
CA GLN A 304 -0.09 1.71 -9.30
C GLN A 304 -0.37 3.22 -9.27
N VAL A 305 0.63 4.00 -8.85
CA VAL A 305 0.57 5.46 -8.79
C VAL A 305 1.37 6.01 -9.98
N PRO A 306 0.86 7.04 -10.70
CA PRO A 306 -0.32 7.86 -10.35
C PRO A 306 -1.64 7.43 -11.00
N ASP A 307 -1.63 6.53 -11.98
CA ASP A 307 -2.77 6.34 -12.88
C ASP A 307 -3.80 5.28 -12.40
N ARG A 308 -3.54 4.64 -11.25
CA ARG A 308 -4.38 3.58 -10.64
C ARG A 308 -4.55 2.36 -11.55
N HIS A 309 -3.48 1.94 -12.21
CA HIS A 309 -3.39 0.73 -13.05
C HIS A 309 -2.78 -0.46 -12.31
N GLU A 310 -2.49 -1.56 -13.02
CA GLU A 310 -1.89 -2.78 -12.48
C GLU A 310 -0.57 -2.50 -11.72
N PRO A 311 -0.27 -3.24 -10.64
CA PRO A 311 0.97 -3.11 -9.86
C PRO A 311 2.29 -3.16 -10.65
N ASP A 312 2.33 -3.75 -11.85
CA ASP A 312 3.53 -3.83 -12.69
C ASP A 312 3.60 -2.79 -13.82
N THR A 313 2.61 -1.89 -13.94
CA THR A 313 2.73 -0.79 -14.89
C THR A 313 3.81 0.20 -14.46
N ALA A 314 4.29 1.01 -15.41
CA ALA A 314 5.14 2.15 -15.09
C ALA A 314 4.46 3.04 -14.04
N GLY A 315 5.22 3.43 -13.02
CA GLY A 315 4.72 4.20 -11.88
C GLY A 315 5.77 4.31 -10.79
N GLU A 316 5.37 4.88 -9.66
CA GLU A 316 6.29 5.25 -8.58
C GLU A 316 6.55 4.11 -7.58
N LEU A 317 5.60 3.17 -7.44
CA LEU A 317 5.68 2.13 -6.42
C LEU A 317 6.29 0.83 -6.96
N ASN A 318 7.32 0.34 -6.29
CA ASN A 318 7.89 -0.98 -6.54
C ASN A 318 7.10 -2.06 -5.80
N TYR A 319 6.08 -2.63 -6.45
CA TYR A 319 5.20 -3.59 -5.80
C TYR A 319 5.83 -4.93 -5.44
N ARG A 320 6.93 -5.34 -6.10
CA ARG A 320 7.69 -6.54 -5.66
C ARG A 320 8.26 -6.34 -4.26
N TYR A 321 8.80 -5.15 -3.99
CA TYR A 321 9.29 -4.80 -2.67
C TYR A 321 8.15 -4.68 -1.65
N VAL A 322 7.04 -4.04 -2.03
CA VAL A 322 5.87 -3.87 -1.15
C VAL A 322 5.28 -5.22 -0.73
N PHE A 323 5.04 -6.14 -1.68
CA PHE A 323 4.50 -7.46 -1.34
C PHE A 323 5.47 -8.28 -0.49
N SER A 324 6.78 -8.22 -0.79
CA SER A 324 7.81 -8.83 0.05
C SER A 324 7.78 -8.31 1.48
N LEU A 325 7.55 -7.00 1.65
CA LEU A 325 7.43 -6.38 2.97
C LEU A 325 6.19 -6.88 3.69
N LEU A 326 5.03 -6.91 3.04
CA LEU A 326 3.79 -7.43 3.63
C LEU A 326 3.92 -8.90 4.05
N GLU A 327 4.57 -9.73 3.23
CA GLU A 327 4.89 -11.13 3.58
C GLU A 327 5.82 -11.20 4.80
N LYS A 328 6.89 -10.40 4.81
CA LYS A 328 7.88 -10.39 5.89
C LYS A 328 7.29 -9.93 7.22
N GLU A 329 6.46 -8.89 7.21
CA GLU A 329 5.80 -8.38 8.41
C GLU A 329 4.61 -9.26 8.82
N GLY A 330 4.21 -10.24 7.99
CA GLY A 330 3.27 -11.30 8.35
C GLY A 330 1.80 -10.95 8.08
N TYR A 331 1.50 -10.13 7.07
CA TYR A 331 0.13 -9.92 6.61
C TYR A 331 -0.44 -11.23 6.02
N LYS A 332 -1.65 -11.62 6.44
CA LYS A 332 -2.25 -12.94 6.09
C LYS A 332 -3.62 -12.86 5.43
N ASP A 333 -4.21 -11.67 5.41
CA ASP A 333 -5.51 -11.43 4.81
C ASP A 333 -5.40 -11.22 3.29
N TYR A 334 -6.52 -11.01 2.62
CA TYR A 334 -6.57 -10.72 1.20
C TYR A 334 -6.02 -9.32 0.91
N ILE A 335 -5.38 -9.19 -0.25
CA ILE A 335 -5.03 -7.92 -0.87
C ILE A 335 -6.06 -7.64 -1.98
N GLY A 336 -6.79 -6.54 -1.83
CA GLY A 336 -7.73 -6.04 -2.83
C GLY A 336 -7.02 -5.45 -4.04
N LEU A 337 -7.39 -5.90 -5.24
CA LEU A 337 -6.88 -5.39 -6.50
C LEU A 337 -7.79 -4.28 -7.03
N GLU A 338 -7.69 -3.10 -6.43
CA GLU A 338 -8.55 -1.95 -6.74
C GLU A 338 -7.90 -0.99 -7.74
N TYR A 339 -7.68 -1.50 -8.96
CA TYR A 339 -7.10 -0.74 -10.06
C TYR A 339 -7.93 -0.88 -11.33
N ARG A 340 -7.78 0.10 -12.24
CA ARG A 340 -8.39 0.08 -13.57
C ARG A 340 -7.48 -0.66 -14.54
N PRO A 341 -7.86 -1.83 -15.06
CA PRO A 341 -7.00 -2.57 -15.98
C PRO A 341 -6.71 -1.76 -17.25
N LYS A 342 -5.44 -1.74 -17.69
CA LYS A 342 -5.03 -0.89 -18.82
C LYS A 342 -5.39 -1.50 -20.18
N ALA A 343 -5.36 -2.82 -20.30
CA ALA A 343 -5.52 -3.55 -21.56
C ALA A 343 -6.68 -4.57 -21.55
N GLY A 344 -7.47 -4.59 -20.47
CA GLY A 344 -8.45 -5.63 -20.19
C GLY A 344 -8.14 -6.39 -18.90
N SER A 345 -9.19 -6.79 -18.18
CA SER A 345 -9.08 -7.32 -16.82
C SER A 345 -8.30 -8.62 -16.75
N ALA A 346 -8.50 -9.54 -17.69
CA ALA A 346 -7.79 -10.82 -17.70
C ALA A 346 -6.34 -10.66 -18.19
N GLU A 347 -6.14 -9.84 -19.22
CA GLU A 347 -4.85 -9.54 -19.82
C GLU A 347 -3.90 -8.85 -18.84
N GLY A 348 -4.46 -7.97 -18.00
CA GLY A 348 -3.77 -7.26 -16.94
C GLY A 348 -3.25 -8.14 -15.80
N LEU A 349 -3.67 -9.42 -15.68
CA LEU A 349 -3.29 -10.26 -14.52
C LEU A 349 -1.95 -10.99 -14.66
N LYS A 350 -1.24 -10.80 -15.79
CA LYS A 350 0.07 -11.44 -16.03
C LYS A 350 1.09 -11.11 -14.94
N TRP A 351 0.98 -9.95 -14.32
CA TRP A 351 1.86 -9.49 -13.24
C TRP A 351 1.88 -10.44 -12.05
N ILE A 352 0.75 -11.08 -11.72
CA ILE A 352 0.62 -12.00 -10.59
C ILE A 352 1.63 -13.15 -10.75
N LYS A 353 1.58 -13.83 -11.90
CA LYS A 353 2.51 -14.91 -12.23
C LYS A 353 3.94 -14.40 -12.37
N ASN A 354 4.15 -13.26 -13.01
CA ASN A 354 5.47 -12.65 -13.16
C ASN A 354 6.11 -12.32 -11.80
N PHE A 355 5.30 -11.96 -10.82
CA PHE A 355 5.72 -11.70 -9.45
C PHE A 355 5.89 -12.98 -8.62
N GLY A 356 5.52 -14.13 -9.18
CA GLY A 356 5.65 -15.45 -8.58
C GLY A 356 4.40 -15.91 -7.83
N TYR A 357 3.33 -15.13 -7.83
CA TYR A 357 2.09 -15.44 -7.12
C TYR A 357 1.13 -16.26 -7.97
N THR A 358 0.06 -16.73 -7.32
CA THR A 358 -1.05 -17.47 -7.92
C THR A 358 -2.36 -16.98 -7.35
N LEU A 359 -3.44 -17.07 -8.13
CA LEU A 359 -4.81 -16.80 -7.67
C LEU A 359 -5.47 -18.04 -7.03
#